data_AF-A0A0C2ZQX8-F1
#
_entry.id   AF-A0A0C2ZQX8-F1
#
_cell.length_a   1.000
_cell.length_b   1.000
_cell.length_c   1.000
_cell.angle_alpha   90.00
_cell.angle_beta   90.00
_cell.angle_gamma   90.00
#
_symmetry.space_group_name_H-M   'P 1'
#
loop_
_entity.id
_entity.type
_entity.pdbx_description
1 polymer ?
#
loop_
_entity_poly.entity_id
_entity_poly.type
_entity_poly.pdbx_seq_one_letter_code
_entity_poly.pdbx_strand_id
1 'polypeptide(L)'
;MTEEHGRRPFSVTLLFASFFGALMIAAAFAYFNYKFSEYKFINFNEWVLYEKEDIFHPKASSYTLLFYNSTVAMPREILTQMPNTPILAIDYAQKKFPNEPNITYVTAPTNTLLSIIQRFNIYKVPTRFVIVQSKESLYKQDSMIEALE
;
A
#
# COMPACT_ATOMS: atom_id res chain seq x y z
N MET A 1 5.44 -30.96 64.19
CA MET A 1 6.42 -29.97 63.70
C MET A 1 5.82 -29.35 62.45
N THR A 2 5.42 -28.10 62.54
CA THR A 2 4.64 -27.35 61.54
C THR A 2 5.53 -26.87 60.38
N GLU A 3 5.11 -27.15 59.15
CA GLU A 3 5.70 -26.60 57.93
C GLU A 3 5.40 -25.09 57.84
N GLU A 4 6.43 -24.25 58.00
CA GLU A 4 6.35 -22.83 57.66
C GLU A 4 6.53 -22.65 56.14
N HIS A 5 5.43 -22.47 55.42
CA HIS A 5 5.44 -21.95 54.06
C HIS A 5 5.87 -20.47 54.08
N GLY A 6 7.19 -20.23 53.99
CA GLY A 6 7.78 -18.90 53.89
C GLY A 6 7.21 -18.14 52.68
N ARG A 7 6.41 -17.10 52.94
CA ARG A 7 5.94 -16.15 51.93
C ARG A 7 7.16 -15.45 51.33
N ARG A 8 7.41 -15.65 50.02
CA ARG A 8 8.44 -14.93 49.28
C ARG A 8 8.22 -13.42 49.46
N PRO A 9 9.21 -12.63 49.91
CA PRO A 9 9.04 -11.21 50.06
C PRO A 9 8.74 -10.60 48.69
N PHE A 10 7.68 -9.79 48.65
CA PHE A 10 7.23 -9.07 47.47
C PHE A 10 8.39 -8.22 46.92
N SER A 11 9.01 -8.67 45.83
CA SER A 11 10.19 -8.01 45.26
C SER A 11 9.74 -6.81 44.45
N VAL A 12 9.96 -5.62 45.00
CA VAL A 12 9.74 -4.33 44.32
C VAL A 12 10.47 -4.30 42.97
N THR A 13 11.68 -4.88 42.90
CA THR A 13 12.46 -5.03 41.67
C THR A 13 11.75 -5.88 40.62
N LEU A 14 11.12 -6.99 41.01
CA LEU A 14 10.34 -7.83 40.09
C LEU A 14 9.12 -7.08 39.56
N LEU A 15 8.47 -6.28 40.41
CA LEU A 15 7.31 -5.49 40.04
C LEU A 15 7.69 -4.38 39.05
N PHE A 16 8.78 -3.66 39.30
CA PHE A 16 9.35 -2.70 38.35
C PHE A 16 9.78 -3.38 37.05
N ALA A 17 10.46 -4.53 37.10
CA ALA A 17 10.87 -5.25 35.89
C ALA A 17 9.67 -5.69 35.05
N SER A 18 8.59 -6.17 35.70
CA SER A 18 7.35 -6.52 35.00
C SER A 18 6.64 -5.30 34.39
N PHE A 19 6.65 -4.16 35.09
CA PHE A 19 6.14 -2.90 34.58
C PHE A 19 6.93 -2.40 33.38
N PHE A 20 8.26 -2.35 33.46
CA PHE A 20 9.11 -1.92 32.34
C PHE A 20 9.05 -2.90 31.17
N GLY A 21 8.96 -4.21 31.42
CA GLY A 21 8.75 -5.22 30.39
C GLY A 21 7.42 -5.01 29.65
N ALA A 22 6.33 -4.83 30.38
CA ALA A 22 5.03 -4.52 29.81
C ALA A 22 5.04 -3.18 29.05
N LEU A 23 5.68 -2.15 29.60
CA LEU A 23 5.81 -0.84 28.97
C LEU A 23 6.58 -0.92 27.65
N MET A 24 7.69 -1.66 27.59
CA MET A 24 8.46 -1.84 26.36
C MET A 24 7.65 -2.58 25.29
N ILE A 25 6.91 -3.64 25.67
CA ILE A 25 6.03 -4.36 24.74
C ILE A 25 4.93 -3.44 24.22
N ALA A 26 4.28 -2.67 25.11
CA ALA A 26 3.24 -1.73 24.73
C ALA A 26 3.78 -0.61 23.81
N ALA A 27 4.96 -0.08 24.10
CA ALA A 27 5.61 0.94 23.27
C ALA A 27 6.00 0.39 21.90
N ALA A 28 6.61 -0.80 21.84
CA ALA A 28 6.92 -1.46 20.58
C ALA A 28 5.65 -1.73 19.78
N PHE A 29 4.60 -2.28 20.41
CA PHE A 29 3.31 -2.51 19.78
C PHE A 29 2.69 -1.22 19.25
N ALA A 30 2.67 -0.15 20.04
CA ALA A 30 2.16 1.15 19.63
C ALA A 30 2.95 1.72 18.44
N TYR A 31 4.28 1.64 18.47
CA TYR A 31 5.14 2.07 17.37
C TYR A 31 4.89 1.27 16.09
N PHE A 32 4.82 -0.06 16.19
CA PHE A 32 4.52 -0.92 15.05
C PHE A 32 3.15 -0.63 14.45
N ASN A 33 2.11 -0.44 15.28
CA ASN A 33 0.78 -0.08 14.78
C ASN A 33 0.76 1.31 14.15
N TYR A 34 1.45 2.27 14.74
CA TYR A 34 1.60 3.61 14.17
C TYR A 34 2.26 3.55 12.79
N LYS A 35 3.40 2.86 12.66
CA LYS A 35 4.06 2.66 11.37
C LYS A 35 3.25 1.83 10.39
N PHE A 36 2.49 0.85 10.87
CA PHE A 36 1.62 0.06 10.01
C PHE A 36 0.46 0.89 9.44
N SER A 37 -0.05 1.85 10.23
CA SER A 37 -1.11 2.78 9.78
C SER A 37 -0.64 3.76 8.70
N GLU A 38 0.67 3.98 8.56
CA GLU A 38 1.24 4.78 7.47
C GLU A 38 1.17 4.03 6.12
N TYR A 39 1.07 2.70 6.11
CA TYR A 39 0.97 1.94 4.86
C TYR A 39 -0.40 2.12 4.22
N LYS A 40 -0.36 2.51 2.95
CA LYS A 40 -1.55 2.66 2.12
C LYS A 40 -1.80 1.34 1.39
N PHE A 41 -2.95 0.72 1.67
CA PHE A 41 -3.34 -0.56 1.08
C PHE A 41 -4.28 -0.37 -0.11
N ILE A 42 -4.29 -1.33 -1.01
CA ILE A 42 -5.22 -1.45 -2.14
C ILE A 42 -5.82 -2.85 -2.09
N ASN A 43 -7.14 -2.94 -2.06
CA ASN A 43 -7.84 -4.22 -2.14
C ASN A 43 -8.52 -4.30 -3.50
N PHE A 44 -8.02 -5.12 -4.43
CA PHE A 44 -8.60 -5.28 -5.77
C PHE A 44 -9.96 -6.00 -5.77
N ASN A 45 -10.42 -6.51 -4.63
CA ASN A 45 -11.82 -6.98 -4.48
C ASN A 45 -12.79 -5.81 -4.24
N GLU A 46 -12.31 -4.69 -3.70
CA GLU A 46 -13.09 -3.47 -3.45
C GLU A 46 -12.88 -2.44 -4.57
N TRP A 47 -11.63 -2.30 -5.02
CA TRP A 47 -11.21 -1.37 -6.06
C TRP A 47 -11.34 -2.04 -7.42
N VAL A 48 -12.52 -1.91 -8.01
CA VAL A 48 -12.79 -2.43 -9.35
C VAL A 48 -12.09 -1.54 -10.39
N LEU A 49 -11.21 -2.15 -11.17
CA LEU A 49 -10.55 -1.57 -12.33
C LEU A 49 -10.99 -2.33 -13.57
N TYR A 50 -11.12 -1.64 -14.69
CA TYR A 50 -11.55 -2.22 -15.95
C TYR A 50 -10.42 -2.14 -16.97
N GLU A 51 -10.09 -3.29 -17.54
CA GLU A 51 -9.40 -3.36 -18.82
C GLU A 51 -10.40 -3.03 -19.95
N LYS A 52 -9.96 -3.09 -21.21
CA LYS A 52 -10.78 -2.70 -22.36
C LYS A 52 -12.19 -3.32 -22.34
N GLU A 53 -12.28 -4.62 -22.04
CA GLU A 53 -13.52 -5.41 -22.11
C GLU A 53 -13.80 -6.25 -20.85
N ASP A 54 -12.91 -6.27 -19.86
CA ASP A 54 -13.03 -7.12 -18.68
C ASP A 54 -12.59 -6.41 -17.39
N ILE A 55 -12.90 -6.99 -16.24
CA ILE A 55 -12.41 -6.54 -14.94
C ILE A 55 -10.94 -6.94 -14.80
N PHE A 56 -10.11 -6.00 -14.40
CA PHE A 56 -8.70 -6.26 -14.13
C PHE A 56 -8.57 -7.15 -12.88
N HIS A 57 -7.84 -8.24 -13.02
CA HIS A 57 -7.44 -9.09 -11.91
C HIS A 57 -5.92 -9.10 -11.80
N PRO A 58 -5.34 -8.77 -10.63
CA PRO A 58 -3.90 -8.72 -10.47
C PRO A 58 -3.31 -10.14 -10.53
N LYS A 59 -2.30 -10.31 -11.39
CA LYS A 59 -1.60 -11.59 -11.66
C LYS A 59 -0.16 -11.60 -11.16
N ALA A 60 0.48 -10.44 -11.08
CA ALA A 60 1.87 -10.29 -10.63
C ALA A 60 1.93 -9.93 -9.14
N SER A 61 3.02 -10.32 -8.46
CA SER A 61 3.23 -9.99 -7.05
C SER A 61 3.58 -8.51 -6.80
N SER A 62 3.92 -7.76 -7.85
CA SER A 62 4.23 -6.34 -7.77
C SER A 62 3.86 -5.62 -9.05
N TYR A 63 3.41 -4.37 -8.91
CA TYR A 63 3.07 -3.48 -10.01
C TYR A 63 3.64 -2.10 -9.76
N THR A 64 4.05 -1.43 -10.84
CA THR A 64 4.19 0.04 -10.84
C THR A 64 2.85 0.64 -11.21
N LEU A 65 2.18 1.26 -10.25
CA LEU A 65 0.98 2.04 -10.52
C LEU A 65 1.37 3.36 -11.16
N LEU A 66 0.75 3.66 -12.30
CA LEU A 66 0.91 4.92 -13.03
C LEU A 66 -0.47 5.59 -13.12
N PHE A 67 -0.67 6.65 -12.36
CA PHE A 67 -1.88 7.45 -12.42
C PHE A 67 -1.65 8.64 -13.34
N TYR A 68 -2.42 8.75 -14.42
CA TYR A 68 -2.18 9.75 -15.46
C TYR A 68 -3.46 10.29 -16.08
N ASN A 69 -3.34 11.29 -16.96
CA ASN A 69 -4.47 11.83 -17.70
C ASN A 69 -4.16 11.79 -19.20
N SER A 70 -4.90 10.97 -19.94
CA SER A 70 -4.74 10.79 -21.39
C SER A 70 -5.20 11.95 -22.26
N THR A 71 -5.77 13.02 -21.69
CA THR A 71 -5.98 14.28 -22.43
C THR A 71 -4.74 15.16 -22.47
N VAL A 72 -3.76 14.90 -21.60
CA VAL A 72 -2.47 15.57 -21.57
C VAL A 72 -1.43 14.62 -22.16
N ALA A 73 -0.54 15.13 -23.01
CA ALA A 73 0.52 14.31 -23.58
C ALA A 73 1.43 13.80 -22.44
N MET A 74 1.48 12.49 -22.26
CA MET A 74 2.47 11.86 -21.38
C MET A 74 3.79 11.72 -22.14
N PRO A 75 4.91 12.25 -21.62
CA PRO A 75 6.23 11.97 -22.19
C PRO A 75 6.49 10.46 -22.18
N ARG A 76 6.69 9.85 -23.36
CA ARG A 76 6.96 8.41 -23.46
C ARG A 76 8.26 8.01 -22.76
N GLU A 77 9.18 8.96 -22.58
CA GLU A 77 10.44 8.75 -21.84
C GLU A 77 10.20 8.36 -20.38
N ILE A 78 9.07 8.74 -19.78
CA ILE A 78 8.72 8.33 -18.42
C ILE A 78 8.50 6.82 -18.35
N LEU A 79 7.94 6.22 -19.41
CA LEU A 79 7.67 4.78 -19.48
C LEU A 79 8.97 3.97 -19.61
N THR A 80 10.00 4.52 -20.24
CA THR A 80 11.30 3.84 -20.41
C THR A 80 12.18 3.89 -19.16
N GLN A 81 11.91 4.82 -18.23
CA GLN A 81 12.60 4.95 -16.94
C GLN A 81 11.92 4.17 -15.81
N MET A 82 10.95 3.31 -16.13
CA MET A 82 10.24 2.52 -15.13
C MET A 82 10.99 1.24 -14.74
N PRO A 83 10.89 0.80 -13.48
CA PRO A 83 11.47 -0.47 -13.06
C PRO A 83 10.88 -1.65 -13.86
N ASN A 84 11.58 -2.79 -13.86
CA ASN A 84 11.20 -4.03 -14.56
C ASN A 84 9.93 -4.73 -14.02
N THR A 85 9.03 -3.99 -13.36
CA THR A 85 7.73 -4.52 -12.91
C THR A 85 6.64 -4.18 -13.92
N PRO A 86 5.58 -4.99 -14.00
CA PRO A 86 4.41 -4.66 -14.81
C PRO A 86 3.80 -3.32 -14.39
N ILE A 87 3.48 -2.49 -15.37
CA ILE A 87 2.86 -1.19 -15.17
C ILE A 87 1.35 -1.34 -15.20
N LEU A 88 0.68 -0.83 -14.17
CA LEU A 88 -0.77 -0.70 -14.12
C LEU A 88 -1.11 0.78 -14.30
N ALA A 89 -1.46 1.16 -15.52
CA ALA A 89 -1.68 2.54 -15.92
C ALA A 89 -3.17 2.90 -15.79
N ILE A 90 -3.51 3.65 -14.75
CA ILE A 90 -4.86 4.12 -14.46
C ILE A 90 -5.06 5.48 -15.14
N ASP A 91 -5.93 5.53 -16.15
CA ASP A 91 -6.26 6.79 -16.81
C ASP A 91 -7.36 7.54 -16.06
N TYR A 92 -7.09 8.78 -15.68
CA TYR A 92 -8.05 9.70 -15.08
C TYR A 92 -9.14 10.11 -16.08
N ALA A 93 -8.80 10.32 -17.35
CA ALA A 93 -9.75 10.74 -18.38
C ALA A 93 -10.63 9.60 -18.91
N GLN A 94 -10.49 8.39 -18.36
CA GLN A 94 -11.31 7.22 -18.69
C GLN A 94 -11.28 6.81 -20.17
N LYS A 95 -10.20 7.12 -20.90
CA LYS A 95 -10.01 6.61 -22.26
C LYS A 95 -9.48 5.18 -22.19
N LYS A 96 -10.07 4.31 -23.02
CA LYS A 96 -9.66 2.91 -23.14
C LYS A 96 -8.55 2.78 -24.17
N PHE A 97 -7.46 2.14 -23.79
CA PHE A 97 -6.32 1.84 -24.65
C PHE A 97 -6.10 0.32 -24.74
N PRO A 98 -5.57 -0.19 -25.85
CA PRO A 98 -5.08 -1.57 -25.89
C PRO A 98 -3.85 -1.73 -25.00
N ASN A 99 -3.73 -2.88 -24.32
CA ASN A 99 -2.56 -3.20 -23.50
C ASN A 99 -1.29 -3.28 -24.36
N GLU A 100 -0.17 -2.85 -23.79
CA GLU A 100 1.17 -2.95 -24.38
C GLU A 100 2.00 -4.01 -23.62
N PRO A 101 3.11 -4.51 -24.19
CA PRO A 101 4.03 -5.36 -23.46
C PRO A 101 4.46 -4.67 -22.16
N ASN A 102 4.23 -5.32 -21.01
CA ASN A 102 4.50 -4.80 -19.67
C ASN A 102 3.61 -3.63 -19.19
N ILE A 103 2.62 -3.17 -19.96
CA ILE A 103 1.71 -2.08 -19.55
C ILE A 103 0.26 -2.53 -19.71
N THR A 104 -0.47 -2.56 -18.60
CA THR A 104 -1.91 -2.77 -18.58
C THR A 104 -2.60 -1.44 -18.38
N TYR A 105 -3.38 -1.01 -19.38
CA TYR A 105 -4.14 0.23 -19.30
C TYR A 105 -5.52 -0.06 -18.72
N VAL A 106 -5.88 0.66 -17.67
CA VAL A 106 -7.14 0.46 -16.96
C VAL A 106 -7.87 1.76 -16.73
N THR A 107 -9.19 1.65 -16.71
CA THR A 107 -10.12 2.70 -16.30
C THR A 107 -10.78 2.30 -14.98
N ALA A 108 -11.44 3.22 -14.29
CA ALA A 108 -12.03 2.92 -12.98
C ALA A 108 -13.29 3.75 -12.72
N PRO A 109 -14.28 3.23 -11.97
CA PRO A 109 -15.39 4.04 -11.49
C PRO A 109 -14.89 5.28 -10.74
N THR A 110 -15.66 6.37 -10.80
CA THR A 110 -15.34 7.63 -10.11
C THR A 110 -15.03 7.44 -8.62
N ASN A 111 -15.76 6.57 -7.93
CA ASN A 111 -15.52 6.29 -6.51
C ASN A 111 -14.17 5.59 -6.28
N THR A 112 -13.76 4.69 -7.18
CA THR A 112 -12.44 4.05 -7.13
C THR A 112 -11.34 5.07 -7.40
N LEU A 113 -11.49 5.92 -8.42
CA LEU A 113 -10.53 7.00 -8.71
C LEU A 113 -10.37 7.95 -7.53
N LEU A 114 -11.49 8.40 -6.94
CA LEU A 114 -11.46 9.29 -5.79
C LEU A 114 -10.77 8.63 -4.60
N SER A 115 -11.04 7.33 -4.38
CA SER A 115 -10.36 6.55 -3.34
C SER A 115 -8.86 6.44 -3.59
N ILE A 116 -8.43 6.24 -4.84
CA ILE A 116 -7.01 6.24 -5.24
C ILE A 116 -6.39 7.61 -4.93
N ILE A 117 -6.99 8.70 -5.43
CA ILE A 117 -6.49 10.06 -5.27
C ILE A 117 -6.34 10.42 -3.78
N GLN A 118 -7.39 10.19 -2.99
CA GLN A 118 -7.41 10.52 -1.56
C GLN A 118 -6.48 9.62 -0.76
N ARG A 119 -6.53 8.31 -0.99
CA ARG A 119 -5.68 7.37 -0.24
C ARG A 119 -4.21 7.69 -0.50
N PHE A 120 -3.83 7.94 -1.74
CA PHE A 120 -2.45 8.20 -2.13
C PHE A 120 -2.04 9.67 -2.07
N ASN A 121 -2.95 10.61 -1.74
CA ASN A 121 -2.66 12.06 -1.76
C ASN A 121 -2.09 12.52 -3.12
N ILE A 122 -2.71 12.08 -4.21
CA ILE A 122 -2.26 12.42 -5.58
C ILE A 122 -2.76 13.82 -5.92
N TYR A 123 -1.87 14.80 -5.93
CA TYR A 123 -2.19 16.20 -6.27
C TYR A 123 -1.76 16.62 -7.67
N LYS A 124 -0.89 15.82 -8.31
CA LYS A 124 -0.33 16.07 -9.64
C LYS A 124 -0.40 14.80 -10.46
N VAL A 125 -0.50 14.94 -11.78
CA VAL A 125 -0.43 13.83 -12.72
C VAL A 125 0.54 14.20 -13.86
N PRO A 126 1.31 13.25 -14.41
CA PRO A 126 1.36 11.84 -14.02
C PRO A 126 2.06 11.60 -12.68
N THR A 127 1.61 10.58 -11.95
CA THR A 127 2.20 10.15 -10.67
C THR A 127 2.42 8.65 -10.70
N ARG A 128 3.56 8.19 -10.16
CA ARG A 128 3.88 6.77 -10.05
C ARG A 128 4.26 6.33 -8.64
N PHE A 129 4.03 5.05 -8.35
CA PHE A 129 4.52 4.37 -7.16
C PHE A 129 4.41 2.85 -7.33
N VAL A 130 5.19 2.11 -6.54
CA VAL A 130 5.18 0.65 -6.53
C VAL A 130 4.22 0.14 -5.47
N ILE A 131 3.47 -0.89 -5.85
CA ILE A 131 2.69 -1.72 -4.94
C ILE A 131 3.18 -3.16 -4.96
N VAL A 132 3.10 -3.82 -3.81
CA VAL A 132 3.49 -5.21 -3.63
C VAL A 132 2.35 -5.97 -2.96
N GLN A 133 2.12 -7.20 -3.41
CA GLN A 133 1.12 -8.09 -2.86
C GLN A 133 1.45 -8.40 -1.40
N SER A 134 0.52 -8.12 -0.51
CA SER A 134 0.62 -8.48 0.90
C SER A 134 -0.11 -9.79 1.19
N LYS A 135 -1.31 -9.96 0.63
CA LYS A 135 -2.13 -11.18 0.78
C LYS A 135 -3.23 -11.21 -0.28
N GLU A 136 -3.32 -12.26 -1.08
CA GLU A 136 -4.42 -12.43 -2.07
C GLU A 136 -4.61 -11.15 -2.92
N SER A 137 -5.80 -10.54 -2.93
CA SER A 137 -6.11 -9.29 -3.65
C SER A 137 -5.66 -8.01 -2.92
N LEU A 138 -5.03 -8.12 -1.76
CA LEU A 138 -4.53 -7.01 -0.95
C LEU A 138 -3.08 -6.69 -1.28
N TYR A 139 -2.85 -5.46 -1.72
CA TYR A 139 -1.56 -4.89 -2.06
C TYR A 139 -1.26 -3.73 -1.11
N LYS A 140 0.01 -3.50 -0.84
CA LYS A 140 0.49 -2.35 -0.06
C LYS A 140 1.41 -1.49 -0.90
N GLN A 141 1.44 -0.21 -0.61
CA GLN A 141 2.46 0.69 -1.14
C GLN A 141 3.85 0.29 -0.64
N ASP A 142 4.81 0.26 -1.55
CA ASP A 142 6.19 -0.15 -1.28
C ASP A 142 7.23 0.92 -1.66
N SER A 143 6.84 1.95 -2.42
CA SER A 143 7.71 3.09 -2.75
C SER A 143 7.09 4.43 -2.37
N MET A 144 7.92 5.48 -2.39
CA MET A 144 7.43 6.86 -2.37
C MET A 144 6.57 7.14 -3.61
N ILE A 145 5.71 8.15 -3.48
CA ILE A 145 4.84 8.64 -4.55
C ILE A 145 5.59 9.73 -5.29
N GLU A 146 5.87 9.49 -6.56
CA GLU A 146 6.66 10.38 -7.41
C GLU A 146 5.73 11.07 -8.42
N ALA A 147 5.60 12.39 -8.31
CA ALA A 147 5.04 13.20 -9.39
C ALA A 147 6.09 13.33 -10.48
N LEU A 148 5.69 13.08 -11.72
CA LEU A 148 6.55 13.08 -12.88
C LEU A 148 6.35 14.41 -13.61
N GLU A 149 7.35 15.28 -13.55
CA GLU A 149 7.38 16.61 -14.18
C GLU A 149 8.28 16.63 -15.41
#